data_AF-A0A2V7JQT1-F1
#
_entry.id   AF-A0A2V7JQT1-F1
#
_cell.length_a   1.000
_cell.length_b   1.000
_cell.length_c   1.000
_cell.angle_alpha   90.00
_cell.angle_beta   90.00
_cell.angle_gamma   90.00
#
_symmetry.space_group_name_H-M   'P 1'
#
loop_
_entity.id
_entity.type
_entity.pdbx_description
1 polymer ?
#
loop_
_entity_poly.entity_id
_entity_poly.type
_entity_poly.pdbx_seq_one_letter_code
_entity_poly.pdbx_strand_id
1 'polypeptide(L)'
;GRAFLWTERTGMVDLGTLGGRTSCANDVNDSGYIVGVSQTGETDRRGLPVTHAFLRLPDGTMQDLGTLGDVGRGGGGGGGEHSSAAAISDEVDGTLWIAGHSHDSDARIRAVVWAVRLA
;
A
#
# COMPACT_ATOMS: atom_id res chain seq x y z
N GLY A 1 -0.68 7.40 -14.36
CA GLY A 1 -1.80 6.44 -14.44
C GLY A 1 -2.34 6.20 -13.05
N ARG A 2 -3.61 5.83 -12.94
CA ARG A 2 -4.25 5.39 -11.69
C ARG A 2 -4.74 3.96 -11.86
N ALA A 3 -4.74 3.20 -10.77
CA ALA A 3 -5.31 1.88 -10.76
C ALA A 3 -6.85 1.96 -10.80
N PHE A 4 -7.49 1.00 -11.44
CA PHE A 4 -8.95 0.90 -11.52
C PHE A 4 -9.40 -0.54 -11.27
N LEU A 5 -10.56 -0.69 -10.63
CA LEU A 5 -11.32 -1.92 -10.62
C LEU A 5 -12.32 -1.87 -11.77
N TRP A 6 -12.38 -2.91 -12.60
CA TRP A 6 -13.45 -3.05 -13.57
C TRP A 6 -14.36 -4.20 -13.18
N THR A 7 -15.67 -3.97 -13.24
CA THR A 7 -16.68 -5.04 -13.15
C THR A 7 -17.70 -4.88 -14.26
N GLU A 8 -18.35 -5.97 -14.67
CA GLU A 8 -19.46 -5.89 -15.63
C GLU A 8 -20.59 -4.96 -15.15
N ARG A 9 -20.83 -4.93 -13.84
CA ARG A 9 -21.94 -4.18 -13.23
C ARG A 9 -21.65 -2.69 -13.09
N THR A 10 -20.42 -2.33 -12.73
CA THR A 10 -20.04 -0.94 -12.39
C THR A 10 -19.16 -0.27 -13.42
N GLY A 11 -18.67 -1.02 -14.41
CA GLY A 11 -17.62 -0.54 -15.31
C GLY A 11 -16.34 -0.22 -14.54
N MET A 12 -15.59 0.77 -15.03
CA MET A 12 -14.34 1.23 -14.41
C MET A 12 -14.61 2.08 -13.16
N VAL A 13 -14.00 1.68 -12.05
CA VAL A 13 -14.02 2.38 -10.76
C VAL A 13 -12.59 2.76 -10.42
N ASP A 14 -12.30 4.07 -10.32
CA ASP A 14 -10.99 4.56 -9.87
C ASP A 14 -10.73 4.06 -8.44
N LEU A 15 -9.56 3.45 -8.22
CA LEU A 15 -9.16 3.02 -6.89
C LEU A 15 -8.71 4.18 -6.01
N GLY A 16 -8.32 5.30 -6.62
CA GLY A 16 -7.77 6.45 -5.94
C GLY A 16 -6.26 6.37 -5.75
N THR A 17 -5.76 7.27 -4.90
CA THR A 17 -4.36 7.35 -4.49
C THR A 17 -4.28 7.69 -2.99
N LEU A 18 -3.12 7.50 -2.38
CA LEU A 18 -2.85 7.92 -0.99
C LEU A 18 -2.60 9.43 -0.86
N GLY A 19 -3.06 10.24 -1.81
CA GLY A 19 -2.84 11.70 -1.85
C GLY A 19 -1.97 12.17 -3.01
N GLY A 20 -1.23 11.26 -3.66
CA GLY A 20 -0.40 11.56 -4.82
C GLY A 20 -1.14 11.44 -6.16
N ARG A 21 -0.37 11.41 -7.26
CA ARG A 21 -0.96 11.46 -8.61
C ARG A 21 -1.21 10.09 -9.23
N THR A 22 -0.50 9.06 -8.77
CA THR A 22 -0.49 7.75 -9.41
C THR A 22 -0.59 6.59 -8.41
N SER A 23 -1.14 5.49 -8.89
CA SER A 23 -1.28 4.22 -8.18
C SER A 23 -1.22 3.06 -9.16
N CYS A 24 -0.80 1.90 -8.66
CA CYS A 24 -0.77 0.61 -9.35
C CYS A 24 -1.36 -0.45 -8.42
N ALA A 25 -2.36 -1.19 -8.90
CA ALA A 25 -2.88 -2.38 -8.22
C ALA A 25 -2.07 -3.59 -8.67
N ASN A 26 -1.61 -4.39 -7.70
CA ASN A 26 -0.74 -5.52 -7.93
C ASN A 26 -1.45 -6.86 -7.72
N ASP A 27 -2.38 -6.93 -6.76
CA ASP A 27 -3.10 -8.16 -6.44
C ASP A 27 -4.47 -7.89 -5.80
N VAL A 28 -5.38 -8.86 -5.87
CA VAL A 28 -6.73 -8.81 -5.29
C VAL A 28 -7.14 -10.20 -4.77
N ASN A 29 -7.81 -10.26 -3.62
CA ASN A 29 -8.32 -11.51 -3.06
C ASN A 29 -9.83 -11.73 -3.34
N ASP A 30 -10.36 -12.89 -2.97
CA ASP A 30 -11.75 -13.29 -3.29
C ASP A 30 -12.80 -12.41 -2.60
N SER A 31 -12.41 -11.75 -1.50
CA SER A 31 -13.27 -10.81 -0.76
C SER A 31 -13.23 -9.39 -1.33
N GLY A 32 -12.46 -9.14 -2.39
CA GLY A 32 -12.38 -7.84 -3.07
C GLY A 32 -11.43 -6.84 -2.39
N TYR A 33 -10.55 -7.30 -1.51
CA TYR A 33 -9.45 -6.47 -1.00
C TYR A 33 -8.35 -6.39 -2.07
N ILE A 34 -7.89 -5.18 -2.36
CA ILE A 34 -6.89 -4.93 -3.41
C ILE A 34 -5.64 -4.35 -2.77
N VAL A 35 -4.47 -4.84 -3.15
CA VAL A 35 -3.19 -4.28 -2.70
C VAL A 35 -2.36 -3.77 -3.85
N GLY A 36 -1.42 -2.88 -3.55
CA GLY A 36 -0.50 -2.38 -4.54
C GLY A 36 0.42 -1.30 -4.00
N VAL A 37 0.73 -0.32 -4.84
CA VAL A 37 1.56 0.83 -4.51
C VAL A 37 0.88 2.12 -4.95
N SER A 38 0.97 3.16 -4.13
CA SER A 38 0.38 4.47 -4.42
C SER A 38 1.30 5.59 -3.96
N GLN A 39 1.30 6.69 -4.70
CA GLN A 39 1.95 7.91 -4.25
C GLN A 39 1.18 8.53 -3.08
N THR A 40 1.90 8.94 -2.03
CA THR A 40 1.33 9.56 -0.82
C THR A 40 1.07 11.07 -0.98
N GLY A 41 1.66 11.68 -2.01
CA GLY A 41 1.65 13.13 -2.19
C GLY A 41 2.84 13.83 -1.55
N GLU A 42 3.61 13.12 -0.74
CA GLU A 42 4.89 13.58 -0.20
C GLU A 42 6.03 13.39 -1.23
N THR A 43 7.16 14.05 -0.98
CA THR A 43 8.38 13.90 -1.76
C THR A 43 9.55 13.49 -0.87
N ASP A 44 10.34 12.54 -1.37
CA ASP A 44 11.55 12.09 -0.71
C ASP A 44 12.62 13.20 -0.69
N ARG A 45 13.71 12.94 0.02
CA ARG A 45 14.88 13.84 0.07
C ARG A 45 15.53 14.15 -1.28
N ARG A 46 15.22 13.40 -2.34
CA ARG A 46 15.68 13.63 -3.72
C ARG A 46 14.67 14.45 -4.54
N GLY A 47 13.53 14.82 -3.94
CA GLY A 47 12.43 15.51 -4.61
C GLY A 47 11.56 14.59 -5.47
N LEU A 48 11.67 13.27 -5.31
CA LEU A 48 10.87 12.28 -6.02
C LEU A 48 9.63 11.89 -5.20
N PRO A 49 8.50 11.56 -5.83
CA PRO A 49 7.29 11.18 -5.10
C PRO A 49 7.51 9.95 -4.21
N VAL A 50 7.11 10.07 -2.94
CA VAL A 50 7.03 8.96 -1.96
C VAL A 50 5.92 8.00 -2.39
N THR A 51 6.17 6.70 -2.25
CA THR A 51 5.21 5.66 -2.65
C THR A 51 5.06 4.62 -1.58
N HIS A 52 3.85 4.39 -1.08
CA HIS A 52 3.59 3.38 -0.08
C HIS A 52 2.73 2.24 -0.61
N ALA A 53 2.92 1.08 0.01
CA ALA A 53 2.03 -0.04 -0.09
C ALA A 53 0.65 0.37 0.44
N PHE A 54 -0.41 0.00 -0.26
CA PHE A 54 -1.77 0.26 0.20
C PHE A 54 -2.58 -1.04 0.28
N LEU A 55 -3.62 -1.01 1.12
CA LEU A 55 -4.75 -1.91 1.11
C LEU A 55 -6.02 -1.13 0.76
N ARG A 56 -6.75 -1.56 -0.26
CA ARG A 56 -8.09 -1.05 -0.58
C ARG A 56 -9.12 -2.02 0.00
N LEU A 57 -10.01 -1.50 0.82
CA LEU A 57 -11.14 -2.26 1.36
C LEU A 57 -12.27 -2.34 0.32
N PRO A 58 -13.18 -3.34 0.43
CA PRO A 58 -14.32 -3.48 -0.47
C PRO A 58 -15.28 -2.28 -0.47
N ASP A 59 -15.31 -1.50 0.61
CA ASP A 59 -16.09 -0.26 0.72
C ASP A 59 -15.48 0.92 -0.07
N GLY A 60 -14.30 0.73 -0.65
CA GLY A 60 -13.58 1.74 -1.40
C GLY A 60 -12.63 2.60 -0.57
N THR A 61 -12.41 2.29 0.71
CA THR A 61 -11.40 2.96 1.54
C THR A 61 -9.99 2.52 1.12
N MET A 62 -9.06 3.47 0.97
CA MET A 62 -7.62 3.18 0.84
C MET A 62 -6.93 3.38 2.18
N GLN A 63 -6.29 2.33 2.67
CA GLN A 63 -5.44 2.34 3.84
C GLN A 63 -3.97 2.33 3.42
N ASP A 64 -3.19 3.24 3.99
CA ASP A 64 -1.72 3.22 3.90
C ASP A 64 -1.16 2.12 4.83
N LEU A 65 -0.31 1.24 4.29
CA LEU A 65 0.38 0.20 5.06
C LEU A 65 1.74 0.68 5.61
N GLY A 66 2.16 1.88 5.22
CA GLY A 66 3.36 2.56 5.68
C GLY A 66 4.65 1.83 5.30
N THR A 67 5.70 2.10 6.07
CA THR A 67 7.02 1.48 5.87
C THR A 67 7.58 0.89 7.16
N LEU A 68 8.61 0.06 7.03
CA LEU A 68 9.38 -0.44 8.18
C LEU A 68 10.24 0.66 8.83
N GLY A 69 10.58 1.72 8.09
CA GLY A 69 11.34 2.87 8.61
C GLY A 69 10.56 3.70 9.63
N ASP A 70 9.23 3.71 9.56
CA ASP A 70 8.35 4.45 10.48
C ASP A 70 8.13 3.70 11.81
N VAL A 71 8.42 2.40 11.84
CA VAL A 71 8.30 1.55 13.04
C VAL A 71 9.51 1.77 13.94
N GLY A 72 9.64 2.95 14.54
CA GLY A 72 10.63 3.14 15.61
C GLY A 72 11.09 4.55 15.95
N ARG A 73 10.68 5.61 15.24
CA ARG A 73 11.10 6.98 15.60
C ARG A 73 9.96 7.98 15.49
N GLY A 74 9.68 8.64 16.61
CA GLY A 74 9.02 9.94 16.58
C GLY A 74 9.84 10.89 15.71
N GLY A 75 9.23 11.33 14.61
CA GLY A 75 9.64 12.40 13.70
C GLY A 75 11.12 12.76 13.63
N GLY A 76 11.82 12.28 12.59
CA GLY A 76 13.06 12.91 12.15
C GLY A 76 14.04 11.99 11.43
N GLY A 77 14.01 12.02 10.09
CA GLY A 77 15.20 11.75 9.26
C GLY A 77 15.14 10.56 8.30
N GLY A 78 14.57 10.77 7.11
CA GLY A 78 15.24 10.51 5.82
C GLY A 78 15.58 9.08 5.36
N GLY A 79 15.03 8.03 5.97
CA GLY A 79 15.18 6.66 5.49
C GLY A 79 13.93 5.84 5.78
N GLY A 80 13.36 5.20 4.76
CA GLY A 80 12.08 4.51 4.88
C GLY A 80 10.96 5.06 3.99
N GLU A 81 11.23 5.74 2.89
CA GLU A 81 10.18 6.50 2.17
C GLU A 81 9.35 5.66 1.18
N HIS A 82 9.65 4.37 1.00
CA HIS A 82 8.93 3.57 0.02
C HIS A 82 8.57 2.17 0.49
N SER A 83 7.41 1.70 0.05
CA SER A 83 6.96 0.33 0.17
C SER A 83 6.04 -0.05 -0.99
N SER A 84 5.91 -1.36 -1.22
CA SER A 84 4.96 -1.90 -2.20
C SER A 84 4.50 -3.28 -1.75
N ALA A 85 3.18 -3.47 -1.76
CA ALA A 85 2.57 -4.77 -1.57
C ALA A 85 2.53 -5.52 -2.91
N ALA A 86 2.92 -6.79 -2.89
CA ALA A 86 3.00 -7.64 -4.07
C ALA A 86 1.88 -8.68 -4.12
N ALA A 87 1.42 -9.18 -2.97
CA ALA A 87 0.38 -10.20 -2.89
C ALA A 87 -0.44 -10.06 -1.61
N ILE A 88 -1.70 -10.49 -1.65
CA ILE A 88 -2.62 -10.51 -0.51
C ILE A 88 -3.25 -11.90 -0.37
N SER A 89 -3.34 -12.40 0.85
CA SER A 89 -4.09 -13.62 1.16
C SER A 89 -5.60 -13.35 1.23
N ASP A 90 -6.40 -14.40 1.13
CA ASP A 90 -7.73 -14.38 1.73
C ASP A 90 -7.63 -14.19 3.25
N GLU A 91 -8.75 -13.78 3.85
CA GLU A 91 -8.84 -13.62 5.28
C GLU A 91 -8.81 -14.97 5.99
N VAL A 92 -7.96 -15.07 7.02
CA VAL A 92 -7.88 -16.22 7.91
C VAL A 92 -7.92 -15.73 9.35
N ASP A 93 -8.92 -16.19 10.10
CA ASP A 93 -9.15 -15.86 11.51
C ASP A 93 -9.18 -14.35 11.80
N GLY A 94 -9.76 -13.56 10.92
CA GLY A 94 -9.88 -12.10 10.95
C GLY A 94 -8.62 -11.37 10.51
N THR A 95 -7.69 -12.03 9.82
CA THR A 95 -6.40 -11.44 9.42
C THR A 95 -6.15 -11.61 7.93
N LEU A 96 -5.76 -10.51 7.28
CA LEU A 96 -5.15 -10.52 5.95
C LEU A 96 -3.63 -10.51 6.09
N TRP A 97 -2.96 -11.37 5.32
CA TRP A 97 -1.51 -11.38 5.20
C TRP A 97 -1.13 -10.79 3.85
N ILE A 98 -0.29 -9.75 3.89
CA ILE A 98 0.12 -9.02 2.69
C ILE A 98 1.62 -9.14 2.57
N ALA A 99 2.12 -9.76 1.50
CA ALA A 99 3.55 -9.87 1.24
C ALA A 99 4.01 -8.74 0.32
N GLY A 100 5.23 -8.25 0.53
CA GLY A 100 5.84 -7.25 -0.35
C GLY A 100 7.22 -6.83 0.12
N HIS A 101 7.56 -5.58 -0.15
CA HIS A 101 8.82 -5.00 0.29
C HIS A 101 8.64 -3.60 0.85
N SER A 102 9.55 -3.21 1.74
CA SER A 102 9.55 -1.91 2.38
C SER A 102 10.98 -1.45 2.68
N HIS A 103 11.20 -0.15 2.64
CA HIS A 103 12.43 0.45 3.14
C HIS A 103 12.46 0.42 4.67
N ASP A 104 13.58 -0.01 5.23
CA ASP A 104 13.89 0.21 6.64
C ASP A 104 14.42 1.62 6.89
N SER A 105 14.72 1.95 8.16
CA SER A 105 15.25 3.27 8.56
C SER A 105 16.59 3.62 7.92
N ASP A 106 17.33 2.63 7.42
CA ASP A 106 18.61 2.82 6.71
C ASP A 106 18.39 2.90 5.19
N ALA A 107 17.13 3.06 4.75
CA ALA A 107 16.69 3.06 3.36
C ALA A 107 17.02 1.76 2.59
N ARG A 108 17.21 0.64 3.29
CA ARG A 108 17.44 -0.67 2.66
C ARG A 108 16.09 -1.32 2.37
N ILE A 109 15.96 -1.91 1.18
CA ILE A 109 14.79 -2.70 0.83
C ILE A 109 14.82 -4.01 1.61
N ARG A 110 13.73 -4.29 2.33
CA ARG A 110 13.48 -5.54 3.05
C ARG A 110 12.21 -6.19 2.50
N ALA A 111 12.23 -7.51 2.38
CA ALA A 111 11.00 -8.25 2.26
C ALA A 111 10.20 -8.11 3.57
N VAL A 112 8.89 -7.96 3.46
CA VAL A 112 8.00 -7.76 4.61
C VAL A 112 6.69 -8.50 4.39
N VAL A 113 6.08 -8.91 5.49
CA VAL A 113 4.69 -9.33 5.53
C VAL A 113 3.95 -8.42 6.50
N TRP A 114 2.93 -7.71 6.02
CA TRP A 114 2.01 -6.97 6.88
C TRP A 114 0.89 -7.92 7.32
N ALA A 115 0.58 -7.90 8.62
CA ALA A 115 -0.60 -8.55 9.17
C ALA A 115 -1.66 -7.48 9.46
N VAL A 116 -2.77 -7.51 8.73
CA VAL A 116 -3.86 -6.55 8.89
C VAL A 116 -5.05 -7.25 9.53
N ARG A 117 -5.39 -6.83 10.76
CA ARG A 117 -6.54 -7.34 11.49
C ARG A 117 -7.81 -6.62 11.02
N LEU A 118 -8.81 -7.38 10.59
CA LEU A 118 -10.15 -6.87 10.34
C LEU A 118 -10.89 -6.71 11.66
N ALA A 119 -11.67 -5.63 11.78
CA ALA A 119 -12.50 -5.35 12.95
C ALA A 119 -13.82 -6.15 12.92
#